data_AF-A0A920S0R0-F1
#
_entry.id   AF-A0A920S0R0-F1
#
_cell.length_a   1.000
_cell.length_b   1.000
_cell.length_c   1.000
_cell.angle_alpha   90.00
_cell.angle_beta   90.00
_cell.angle_gamma   90.00
#
_symmetry.space_group_name_H-M   'P 1'
#
loop_
_entity.id
_entity.type
_entity.pdbx_description
1 polymer ?
#
loop_
_entity_poly.entity_id
_entity_poly.type
_entity_poly.pdbx_seq_one_letter_code
_entity_poly.pdbx_strand_id
1 'polypeptide(L)' 'MRPHVELIQQSDLCWHPAELHGGTGRVMQRNLSYDEEDGSCSAKLSFETAWDRPGGYHEADTEWFVLKR' A
#
# COMPACT_ATOMS: atom_id res chain seq x y z
N MET A 1 -15.83 -20.74 1.77
CA MET A 1 -14.92 -20.29 0.70
C MET A 1 -13.58 -20.99 0.91
N ARG A 2 -12.90 -21.45 -0.15
CA ARG A 2 -11.58 -22.08 -0.04
C ARG A 2 -10.52 -20.98 -0.22
N PRO A 3 -9.53 -20.83 0.68
CA PRO A 3 -8.45 -19.87 0.49
C PRO A 3 -7.76 -20.12 -0.85
N HIS A 4 -7.67 -19.08 -1.67
CA HIS A 4 -6.88 -19.12 -2.90
C HIS A 4 -5.46 -18.65 -2.61
N VAL A 5 -4.50 -19.22 -3.33
CA VAL A 5 -3.09 -18.81 -3.25
C VAL A 5 -2.78 -18.03 -4.51
N GLU A 6 -2.26 -16.82 -4.32
CA GLU A 6 -1.83 -15.96 -5.41
C GLU A 6 -0.29 -15.95 -5.49
N LEU A 7 0.23 -16.04 -6.71
CA LEU A 7 1.63 -15.75 -7.01
C LEU A 7 1.66 -14.60 -8.00
N ILE A 8 2.35 -13.52 -7.62
CA ILE A 8 2.39 -12.30 -8.41
C ILE A 8 3.79 -12.05 -8.96
N GLN A 9 3.85 -11.69 -10.23
CA GLN A 9 5.03 -11.05 -10.81
C GLN A 9 4.89 -9.54 -10.59
N GLN A 10 5.59 -9.01 -9.57
CA GLN A 10 5.40 -7.62 -9.15
C GLN A 10 5.69 -6.61 -10.26
N SER A 11 6.55 -6.93 -11.23
CA SER A 11 6.89 -6.01 -12.33
C SER A 11 5.71 -5.71 -13.25
N ASP A 12 4.73 -6.61 -13.32
CA ASP A 12 3.60 -6.53 -14.26
C ASP A 12 2.47 -5.66 -13.71
N LEU A 13 2.55 -5.30 -12.43
CA LEU A 13 1.56 -4.48 -11.74
C LEU A 13 1.89 -2.99 -11.88
N CYS A 14 0.85 -2.19 -12.07
CA CYS A 14 0.97 -0.75 -12.28
C CYS A 14 1.41 -0.03 -11.00
N TRP A 15 2.18 1.04 -11.17
CA TRP A 15 2.33 2.07 -10.15
C TRP A 15 1.24 3.11 -10.33
N HIS A 16 0.66 3.57 -9.22
CA HIS A 16 -0.31 4.67 -9.19
C HIS A 16 -0.01 5.57 -7.98
N PRO A 17 -0.56 6.80 -7.93
CA PRO A 17 -0.48 7.61 -6.72
C PRO A 17 -1.00 6.84 -5.50
N ALA A 18 -0.29 6.92 -4.38
CA ALA A 18 -0.66 6.20 -3.17
C ALA A 18 -1.91 6.75 -2.51
N GLU A 19 -2.72 5.86 -1.94
CA GLU A 19 -3.99 6.16 -1.27
C GLU A 19 -3.77 6.56 0.20
N LEU A 20 -2.76 7.40 0.44
CA LEU A 20 -2.38 7.89 1.77
C LEU A 20 -2.96 9.28 2.03
N HIS A 21 -4.25 9.33 2.33
CA HIS A 21 -4.99 10.57 2.53
C HIS A 21 -4.41 11.43 3.67
N GLY A 22 -4.46 12.76 3.49
CA GLY A 22 -3.96 13.74 4.46
C GLY A 22 -2.43 13.85 4.53
N GLY A 23 -1.70 13.06 3.74
CA GLY A 23 -0.24 13.18 3.61
C GLY A 23 0.20 14.28 2.65
N THR A 24 1.46 14.70 2.81
CA THR A 24 2.17 15.62 1.92
C THR A 24 3.29 14.90 1.18
N GLY A 25 3.81 15.49 0.10
CA GLY A 25 4.84 14.86 -0.72
C GLY A 25 4.28 13.85 -1.72
N ARG A 26 5.17 13.12 -2.40
CA ARG A 26 4.82 12.18 -3.47
C ARG A 26 5.18 10.75 -3.09
N VAL A 27 4.17 9.89 -3.09
CA VAL A 27 4.29 8.46 -2.83
C VAL A 27 3.56 7.71 -3.93
N MET A 28 4.22 6.70 -4.48
CA MET A 28 3.64 5.78 -5.45
C MET A 28 3.31 4.45 -4.77
N GLN A 29 2.19 3.87 -5.14
CA GLN A 29 1.67 2.60 -4.64
C GLN A 29 1.52 1.61 -5.78
N ARG A 30 1.73 0.35 -5.44
CA ARG A 30 1.44 -0.80 -6.28
C ARG A 30 0.77 -1.84 -5.40
N ASN A 31 -0.50 -2.13 -5.68
CA ASN A 31 -1.22 -3.18 -4.98
C ASN A 31 -0.66 -4.55 -5.39
N LEU A 32 -0.43 -5.40 -4.40
CA LEU A 32 0.04 -6.79 -4.55
C LEU A 32 -1.13 -7.77 -4.41
N SER A 33 -2.07 -7.44 -3.52
CA SER A 33 -3.40 -8.00 -3.41
C SER A 33 -4.36 -6.91 -2.93
N TYR A 34 -5.63 -7.01 -3.29
CA TYR A 34 -6.68 -6.10 -2.85
C TYR A 34 -7.99 -6.87 -2.73
N ASP A 35 -8.61 -6.83 -1.56
CA ASP A 35 -9.93 -7.38 -1.33
C ASP A 35 -10.96 -6.24 -1.47
N GLU A 36 -11.84 -6.37 -2.47
CA GLU A 36 -12.87 -5.36 -2.75
C GLU A 36 -14.03 -5.38 -1.74
N GLU A 37 -14.19 -6.46 -0.95
CA GLU A 37 -15.28 -6.60 0.02
C GLU A 37 -15.00 -5.81 1.30
N ASP A 38 -13.75 -5.84 1.80
CA ASP A 38 -13.36 -5.18 3.05
C ASP A 38 -12.27 -4.10 2.91
N GLY A 39 -11.69 -3.94 1.71
CA GLY A 39 -10.64 -2.95 1.44
C GLY A 39 -9.27 -3.35 1.99
N SER A 40 -9.12 -4.57 2.51
CA SER A 40 -7.82 -5.07 2.96
C SER A 40 -6.89 -5.21 1.76
N CYS A 41 -5.62 -4.86 1.95
CA CYS A 41 -4.66 -4.93 0.87
C CYS A 41 -3.25 -5.24 1.37
N SER A 42 -2.48 -5.90 0.51
CA SER A 42 -1.02 -5.86 0.59
C SER A 42 -0.54 -4.95 -0.53
N ALA A 43 0.26 -3.95 -0.19
CA ALA A 43 0.75 -2.98 -1.17
C ALA A 43 2.23 -2.68 -0.97
N LYS A 44 2.89 -2.31 -2.07
CA LYS A 44 4.24 -1.79 -2.07
C LYS A 44 4.20 -0.28 -2.25
N LEU A 45 4.90 0.43 -1.39
CA LEU A 45 5.03 1.89 -1.46
C LEU A 45 6.43 2.31 -1.87
N SER A 46 6.49 3.39 -2.63
CA SER A 46 7.72 4.11 -3.01
C SER A 46 7.56 5.58 -2.64
N PHE A 47 8.26 6.00 -1.58
CA PHE A 47 8.31 7.39 -1.14
C PHE A 47 9.35 8.14 -1.98
N GLU A 48 8.90 8.99 -2.90
CA GLU A 48 9.78 9.67 -3.86
C GLU A 48 10.24 11.05 -3.37
N THR A 49 9.54 11.61 -2.38
CA THR A 49 9.96 12.81 -1.66
C THR A 49 9.84 12.55 -0.16
N ALA A 50 10.32 13.50 0.66
CA ALA A 50 9.93 13.54 2.05
C ALA A 50 8.40 13.54 2.13
N TRP A 51 7.86 12.62 2.93
CA TRP A 51 6.43 12.45 3.16
C TRP A 51 6.17 12.65 4.64
N ASP A 52 5.07 13.31 4.93
CA ASP A 52 4.60 13.59 6.28
C ASP A 52 3.07 13.61 6.32
N ARG A 53 2.49 13.30 7.47
CA ARG A 53 1.06 13.50 7.73
C ARG A 53 0.84 13.92 9.18
N PRO A 54 -0.19 14.72 9.49
CA PRO A 54 -0.60 14.96 10.88
C PRO A 54 -0.83 13.65 11.64
N GLY A 55 -0.56 13.66 12.94
CA GLY A 55 -0.82 12.51 13.81
C GLY A 55 -2.30 12.09 13.78
N GLY A 56 -2.55 10.78 13.88
CA GLY A 56 -3.88 10.19 13.82
C GLY A 56 -3.82 8.68 14.02
N TYR A 57 -4.95 8.00 13.79
CA TYR A 57 -5.08 6.55 13.94
C TYR A 57 -5.35 5.89 12.59
N HIS A 58 -4.92 4.64 12.43
CA HIS A 58 -5.39 3.78 11.37
C HIS A 58 -6.73 3.17 11.79
N GLU A 59 -7.75 3.27 10.95
CA GLU A 59 -9.01 2.54 11.13
C GLU A 59 -8.92 1.14 10.52
N ALA A 60 -7.79 0.46 10.75
CA ALA A 60 -7.49 -0.91 10.32
C ALA A 60 -6.24 -1.41 11.06
N ASP A 61 -6.16 -2.73 11.30
CA ASP A 61 -4.90 -3.35 11.71
C ASP A 61 -3.90 -3.24 10.57
N THR A 62 -2.74 -2.63 10.83
CA THR A 62 -1.77 -2.26 9.80
C THR A 62 -0.36 -2.70 10.18
N GLU A 63 0.33 -3.37 9.25
CA GLU A 63 1.72 -3.78 9.41
C GLU A 63 2.59 -3.22 8.27
N TRP A 64 3.87 -2.98 8.58
CA TRP A 64 4.84 -2.41 7.63
C TRP A 64 6.14 -3.20 7.62
N PHE A 65 6.67 -3.44 6.42
CA PHE A 65 8.01 -3.97 6.23
C PHE A 65 8.87 -3.03 5.38
N VAL A 66 9.91 -2.46 6.00
CA VAL A 66 10.80 -1.49 5.33
C VAL A 66 11.82 -2.24 4.46
N LEU A 67 11.66 -2.14 3.14
CA LEU A 67 12.54 -2.83 2.19
C LEU A 67 13.87 -2.10 1.93
N LYS A 68 13.84 -0.76 1.88
CA LYS A 68 14.98 0.09 1.52
C LYS A 68 14.89 1.42 2.26
N ARG A 69 16.05 2.08 2.45
CA ARG A 69 16.18 3.44 2.98
C ARG A 69 16.65 4.38 1.90
#